data_AF-A0A0F9R1Y4-F1
#
_entry.id   AF-A0A0F9R1Y4-F1
#
_cell.length_a   1.000
_cell.length_b   1.000
_cell.length_c   1.000
_cell.angle_alpha   90.00
_cell.angle_beta   90.00
_cell.angle_gamma   90.00
#
_symmetry.space_group_name_H-M   'P 1'
#
loop_
_entity.id
_entity.type
_entity.pdbx_description
1 polymer ?
#
loop_
_entity_poly.entity_id
_entity_poly.type
_entity_poly.pdbx_seq_one_letter_code
_entity_poly.pdbx_strand_id
1 'polypeptide(L)'
;MTKTHLYELILGLVSAGKLNTVTGTAAIAFGISNTVTGDAAIGLGNWNTADGNYGLAIGYNNIATGVVSLALGQAAVTRIQRTTNICPPIINRKDDGESSAIAWESFCGVEVVIMSKEIDLEAVADQTINLYSGCRFFVNEVGLIVTSANTVTDQPTVRAGYTGTLAGLLAAVQTTGLTAAGHRQRFTTMVTSAGQTTLTAGVTVVATATTMLGRFYWKGLLVENE
;
A
#
# COMPACT_ATOMS: atom_id res chain seq x y z
N MET A 1 -4.18 50.29 11.87
CA MET A 1 -3.22 49.16 11.93
C MET A 1 -3.71 48.08 10.98
N THR A 2 -2.85 47.80 10.01
CA THR A 2 -2.99 46.88 8.87
C THR A 2 -3.21 45.43 9.28
N LYS A 3 -4.15 44.75 8.62
CA LYS A 3 -4.02 43.31 8.37
C LYS A 3 -4.35 43.05 6.90
N THR A 4 -3.30 43.22 6.10
CA THR A 4 -3.26 42.89 4.68
C THR A 4 -3.50 41.38 4.56
N HIS A 5 -4.70 40.98 4.13
CA HIS A 5 -4.90 39.65 3.55
C HIS A 5 -4.37 39.74 2.11
N LEU A 6 -3.05 39.62 1.97
CA LEU A 6 -2.40 39.47 0.67
C LEU A 6 -2.72 38.07 0.16
N TYR A 7 -3.79 37.97 -0.62
CA TYR A 7 -3.91 36.95 -1.66
C TYR A 7 -2.82 37.25 -2.69
N GLU A 8 -1.60 36.75 -2.47
CA GLU A 8 -0.53 36.86 -3.45
C GLU A 8 -0.82 35.92 -4.63
N LEU A 9 -1.60 36.49 -5.56
CA LEU A 9 -1.80 36.05 -6.91
C LEU A 9 -0.50 36.22 -7.71
N ILE A 10 0.48 35.34 -7.49
CA ILE A 10 1.64 35.23 -8.38
C ILE A 10 1.86 33.77 -8.86
N LEU A 11 1.27 32.75 -8.20
CA LEU A 11 1.47 31.34 -8.56
C LEU A 11 0.20 30.47 -8.58
N GLY A 12 -0.99 31.09 -8.58
CA GLY A 12 -2.28 30.37 -8.56
C GLY A 12 -2.57 29.62 -7.25
N LEU A 13 -1.80 29.87 -6.19
CA LEU A 13 -2.00 29.26 -4.87
C LEU A 13 -3.18 29.90 -4.12
N VAL A 14 -3.77 29.15 -3.20
CA VAL A 14 -4.83 29.61 -2.29
C VAL A 14 -4.38 29.34 -0.86
N SER A 15 -4.35 30.36 -0.01
CA SER A 15 -4.11 30.23 1.42
C SER A 15 -5.18 30.97 2.20
N ALA A 16 -6.01 30.23 2.93
CA ALA A 16 -7.13 30.77 3.70
C ALA A 16 -7.10 30.24 5.14
N GLY A 17 -7.28 31.14 6.11
CA GLY A 17 -7.20 30.84 7.54
C GLY A 17 -5.97 31.46 8.21
N LYS A 18 -5.33 30.76 9.16
CA LYS A 18 -4.31 31.35 10.05
C LYS A 18 -3.02 30.52 10.04
N LEU A 19 -1.86 31.18 9.91
CA LEU A 19 -0.52 30.55 10.02
C LEU A 19 -0.23 29.44 9.00
N ASN A 20 -0.93 29.39 7.87
CA ASN A 20 -0.58 28.44 6.82
C ASN A 20 0.72 28.88 6.11
N THR A 21 1.58 27.93 5.78
CA THR A 21 2.75 28.11 4.93
C THR A 21 2.47 27.42 3.60
N VAL A 22 2.35 28.20 2.51
CA VAL A 22 2.02 27.67 1.18
C VAL A 22 3.06 28.16 0.19
N THR A 23 3.83 27.24 -0.40
CA THR A 23 4.92 27.58 -1.33
C THR A 23 4.84 26.84 -2.66
N GLY A 24 4.00 25.81 -2.78
CA GLY A 24 3.82 25.08 -4.03
C GLY A 24 3.03 25.87 -5.08
N THR A 25 3.34 25.66 -6.36
CA THR A 25 2.59 26.25 -7.48
C THR A 25 1.17 25.66 -7.52
N ALA A 26 0.13 26.50 -7.64
CA ALA A 26 -1.28 26.05 -7.57
C ALA A 26 -1.66 25.25 -6.30
N ALA A 27 -0.90 25.39 -5.22
CA ALA A 27 -1.18 24.71 -3.96
C ALA A 27 -2.35 25.37 -3.21
N ILE A 28 -3.12 24.58 -2.46
CA ILE A 28 -4.27 25.07 -1.69
C ILE A 28 -4.09 24.72 -0.21
N ALA A 29 -4.19 25.70 0.67
CA ALA A 29 -4.30 25.50 2.10
C ALA A 29 -5.54 26.19 2.68
N PHE A 30 -6.32 25.47 3.48
CA PHE A 30 -7.46 26.02 4.21
C PHE A 30 -7.43 25.58 5.68
N GLY A 31 -7.53 26.53 6.62
CA GLY A 31 -7.59 26.27 8.06
C GLY A 31 -6.39 26.83 8.83
N ILE A 32 -5.85 26.10 9.81
CA ILE A 32 -4.83 26.63 10.74
C ILE A 32 -3.51 25.86 10.65
N SER A 33 -2.41 26.57 10.44
CA SER A 33 -1.04 26.05 10.57
C SER A 33 -0.76 24.84 9.68
N ASN A 34 -1.30 24.82 8.46
CA ASN A 34 -0.95 23.83 7.45
C ASN A 34 0.33 24.24 6.72
N THR A 35 1.17 23.28 6.35
CA THR A 35 2.35 23.43 5.50
C THR A 35 2.08 22.72 4.18
N VAL A 36 2.05 23.45 3.07
CA VAL A 36 1.72 22.93 1.74
C VAL A 36 2.78 23.40 0.75
N THR A 37 3.81 22.58 0.57
CA THR A 37 4.97 22.94 -0.27
C THR A 37 5.00 22.23 -1.62
N GLY A 38 4.22 21.16 -1.80
CA GLY A 38 4.13 20.44 -3.08
C GLY A 38 3.35 21.22 -4.14
N ASP A 39 3.76 21.10 -5.41
CA ASP A 39 3.01 21.69 -6.52
C ASP A 39 1.64 21.02 -6.67
N ALA A 40 0.59 21.83 -6.83
CA ALA A 40 -0.81 21.43 -6.84
C ALA A 40 -1.22 20.57 -5.62
N ALA A 41 -0.47 20.66 -4.52
CA ALA A 41 -0.79 19.96 -3.28
C ALA A 41 -1.91 20.70 -2.52
N ILE A 42 -2.63 19.96 -1.67
CA ILE A 42 -3.78 20.49 -0.97
C ILE A 42 -3.71 20.08 0.51
N GLY A 43 -3.75 21.07 1.40
CA GLY A 43 -3.79 20.91 2.86
C GLY A 43 -5.04 21.53 3.47
N LEU A 44 -5.98 20.73 3.97
CA LEU A 44 -7.26 21.22 4.52
C LEU A 44 -7.44 20.81 5.98
N GLY A 45 -7.65 21.77 6.88
CA GLY A 45 -7.88 21.53 8.32
C GLY A 45 -6.80 22.17 9.19
N ASN A 46 -6.24 21.41 10.15
CA ASN A 46 -5.27 21.94 11.10
C ASN A 46 -3.98 21.11 11.13
N TRP A 47 -2.82 21.76 11.13
CA TRP A 47 -1.50 21.11 11.28
C TRP A 47 -1.15 20.07 10.21
N ASN A 48 -1.74 20.14 9.01
CA ASN A 48 -1.38 19.20 7.95
C ASN A 48 -0.09 19.60 7.24
N THR A 49 0.67 18.61 6.76
CA THR A 49 1.85 18.76 5.90
C THR A 49 1.58 18.07 4.56
N ALA A 50 1.60 18.81 3.46
CA ALA A 50 1.38 18.32 2.10
C ALA A 50 2.54 18.76 1.19
N ASP A 51 3.63 17.99 1.24
CA ASP A 51 4.89 18.30 0.55
C ASP A 51 5.05 17.54 -0.77
N GLY A 52 4.31 16.45 -0.96
CA GLY A 52 4.31 15.71 -2.21
C GLY A 52 3.58 16.47 -3.32
N ASN A 53 4.15 16.54 -4.52
CA ASN A 53 3.44 17.10 -5.67
C ASN A 53 2.14 16.32 -5.92
N TYR A 54 1.05 17.05 -6.14
CA TYR A 54 -0.32 16.52 -6.22
C TYR A 54 -0.76 15.75 -4.96
N GLY A 55 -0.09 15.97 -3.83
CA GLY A 55 -0.40 15.35 -2.54
C GLY A 55 -1.60 16.00 -1.85
N LEU A 56 -2.37 15.21 -1.10
CA LEU A 56 -3.56 15.66 -0.40
C LEU A 56 -3.47 15.31 1.08
N ALA A 57 -3.47 16.31 1.96
CA ALA A 57 -3.50 16.14 3.41
C ALA A 57 -4.74 16.84 4.00
N ILE A 58 -5.75 16.07 4.43
CA ILE A 58 -7.04 16.60 4.88
C ILE A 58 -7.39 16.11 6.28
N GLY A 59 -7.60 17.03 7.22
CA GLY A 59 -8.07 16.77 8.59
C GLY A 59 -7.16 17.41 9.64
N TYR A 60 -6.67 16.64 10.60
CA TYR A 60 -5.82 17.12 11.69
C TYR A 60 -4.47 16.40 11.72
N ASN A 61 -3.37 17.15 11.62
CA ASN A 61 -2.01 16.65 11.78
C ASN A 61 -1.60 15.55 10.78
N ASN A 62 -2.11 15.57 9.54
CA ASN A 62 -1.75 14.58 8.52
C ASN A 62 -0.46 14.94 7.78
N ILE A 63 0.25 13.95 7.23
CA ILE A 63 1.51 14.11 6.50
C ILE A 63 1.42 13.39 5.15
N ALA A 64 1.30 14.13 4.04
CA ALA A 64 1.34 13.62 2.68
C ALA A 64 2.60 14.11 1.94
N THR A 65 3.70 13.33 2.02
CA THR A 65 4.99 13.69 1.40
C THR A 65 5.28 12.90 0.12
N GLY A 66 4.51 11.83 -0.16
CA GLY A 66 4.61 11.08 -1.42
C GLY A 66 3.96 11.83 -2.60
N VAL A 67 4.56 11.75 -3.78
CA VAL A 67 3.96 12.30 -5.03
C VAL A 67 2.66 11.57 -5.34
N VAL A 68 1.56 12.30 -5.62
CA VAL A 68 0.20 11.74 -5.78
C VAL A 68 -0.25 10.90 -4.57
N SER A 69 0.13 11.29 -3.36
CA SER A 69 -0.31 10.59 -2.13
C SER A 69 -1.51 11.26 -1.46
N LEU A 70 -2.30 10.50 -0.71
CA LEU A 70 -3.49 10.98 0.00
C LEU A 70 -3.43 10.58 1.48
N ALA A 71 -3.34 11.54 2.38
CA ALA A 71 -3.48 11.38 3.83
C ALA A 71 -4.77 12.08 4.30
N LEU A 72 -5.77 11.32 4.75
CA LEU A 72 -7.07 11.83 5.15
C LEU A 72 -7.42 11.34 6.56
N GLY A 73 -7.77 12.25 7.47
CA GLY A 73 -8.21 11.91 8.82
C GLY A 73 -7.44 12.65 9.92
N GLN A 74 -7.05 11.94 10.96
CA GLN A 74 -6.21 12.43 12.05
C GLN A 74 -4.89 11.66 12.09
N ALA A 75 -3.76 12.37 12.03
CA ALA A 75 -2.41 11.78 12.06
C ALA A 75 -2.11 10.75 10.95
N ALA A 76 -2.85 10.78 9.84
CA ALA A 76 -2.58 9.91 8.69
C ALA A 76 -1.26 10.31 8.03
N VAL A 77 -0.46 9.32 7.64
CA VAL A 77 0.84 9.55 6.98
C VAL A 77 0.94 8.74 5.70
N THR A 78 1.37 9.40 4.61
CA THR A 78 1.72 8.78 3.33
C THR A 78 3.04 9.34 2.80
N ARG A 79 4.11 8.53 2.86
CA ARG A 79 5.46 8.93 2.38
C ARG A 79 5.82 8.36 1.01
N ILE A 80 5.12 7.33 0.58
CA ILE A 80 5.36 6.62 -0.68
C ILE A 80 4.52 7.26 -1.79
N GLN A 81 5.04 7.31 -3.01
CA GLN A 81 4.31 7.84 -4.16
C GLN A 81 3.07 6.98 -4.45
N ARG A 82 1.95 7.61 -4.83
CA ARG A 82 0.68 6.94 -5.19
C ARG A 82 0.05 6.07 -4.10
N THR A 83 0.34 6.32 -2.82
CA THR A 83 -0.31 5.63 -1.70
C THR A 83 -1.39 6.48 -1.05
N THR A 84 -2.40 5.80 -0.51
CA THR A 84 -3.53 6.42 0.19
C THR A 84 -3.60 5.89 1.62
N ASN A 85 -3.70 6.79 2.60
CA ASN A 85 -3.97 6.50 4.00
C ASN A 85 -5.21 7.30 4.44
N ILE A 86 -6.27 6.60 4.83
CA ILE A 86 -7.53 7.18 5.31
C ILE A 86 -7.76 6.66 6.73
N CYS A 87 -7.43 7.45 7.75
CA CYS A 87 -7.59 7.07 9.15
C CYS A 87 -8.85 7.72 9.76
N PRO A 88 -9.87 6.94 10.15
CA PRO A 88 -10.64 7.18 11.36
C PRO A 88 -10.17 6.24 12.50
N PRO A 89 -10.53 6.49 13.78
CA PRO A 89 -10.07 5.64 14.88
C PRO A 89 -10.65 4.23 14.74
N ILE A 90 -9.77 3.23 14.59
CA ILE A 90 -10.07 1.83 14.92
C ILE A 90 -9.05 1.47 16.01
N ILE A 91 -9.54 1.46 17.25
CA ILE A 91 -8.79 1.02 18.42
C ILE A 91 -8.27 -0.40 18.18
N ASN A 92 -6.95 -0.62 18.27
CA ASN A 92 -6.36 -1.95 18.43
C ASN A 92 -5.07 -1.91 19.27
N ARG A 93 -5.23 -2.01 20.60
CA ARG A 93 -4.52 -2.85 21.57
C ARG A 93 -5.23 -2.71 22.93
N LYS A 94 -5.38 -3.79 23.71
CA LYS A 94 -6.23 -3.81 24.92
C LYS A 94 -5.54 -4.43 26.14
N ASP A 95 -4.21 -4.47 26.20
CA ASP A 95 -3.55 -5.21 27.28
C ASP A 95 -2.15 -4.74 27.72
N ASP A 96 -1.56 -3.65 27.19
CA ASP A 96 -0.19 -3.24 27.59
C ASP A 96 -0.11 -1.95 28.43
N GLY A 97 -1.24 -1.47 28.94
CA GLY A 97 -1.29 -0.37 29.91
C GLY A 97 -0.94 1.01 29.35
N GLU A 98 -1.13 1.24 28.04
CA GLU A 98 -0.76 2.51 27.40
C GLU A 98 -1.64 3.68 27.87
N SER A 99 -1.02 4.77 28.37
CA SER A 99 -1.71 5.95 28.91
C SER A 99 -1.74 7.16 27.97
N SER A 100 -1.20 7.04 26.75
CA SER A 100 -1.05 8.13 25.78
C SER A 100 -1.83 7.86 24.50
N ALA A 101 -2.54 8.88 23.99
CA ALA A 101 -3.38 8.78 22.80
C ALA A 101 -2.61 8.38 21.52
N ILE A 102 -1.30 8.71 21.44
CA ILE A 102 -0.43 8.32 20.31
C ILE A 102 -0.15 6.81 20.24
N ALA A 103 -0.36 6.07 21.33
CA ALA A 103 -0.20 4.61 21.37
C ALA A 103 -1.36 3.86 20.67
N TRP A 104 -2.41 4.59 20.26
CA TRP A 104 -3.60 4.07 19.58
C TRP A 104 -3.60 4.38 18.07
N GLU A 105 -2.47 4.84 17.52
CA GLU A 105 -2.31 5.19 16.11
C GLU A 105 -2.18 3.92 15.23
N SER A 106 -3.10 3.75 14.27
CA SER A 106 -3.04 2.69 13.26
C SER A 106 -2.47 3.22 11.95
N PHE A 107 -1.37 2.64 11.47
CA PHE A 107 -0.77 2.97 10.17
C PHE A 107 -1.37 2.16 9.01
N CYS A 108 -2.23 1.16 9.26
CA CYS A 108 -2.87 0.36 8.21
C CYS A 108 -4.29 -0.10 8.60
N GLY A 109 -5.30 0.50 7.97
CA GLY A 109 -6.71 0.14 8.20
C GLY A 109 -7.31 -0.82 7.16
N VAL A 110 -6.58 -1.15 6.09
CA VAL A 110 -7.12 -1.88 4.93
C VAL A 110 -6.18 -3.02 4.54
N GLU A 111 -6.75 -4.20 4.26
CA GLU A 111 -5.98 -5.26 3.62
C GLU A 111 -5.53 -4.82 2.23
N VAL A 112 -4.22 -4.74 2.05
CA VAL A 112 -3.56 -4.38 0.79
C VAL A 112 -3.38 -5.63 -0.06
N VAL A 113 -3.57 -5.51 -1.37
CA VAL A 113 -3.23 -6.55 -2.34
C VAL A 113 -2.00 -6.12 -3.14
N ILE A 114 -0.94 -6.91 -3.06
CA ILE A 114 0.28 -6.75 -3.87
C ILE A 114 0.27 -7.85 -4.93
N MET A 115 0.65 -7.54 -6.17
CA MET A 115 0.64 -8.50 -7.28
C MET A 115 1.99 -8.58 -7.97
N SER A 116 2.33 -9.77 -8.46
CA SER A 116 3.47 -9.96 -9.36
C SER A 116 3.20 -9.40 -10.75
N LYS A 117 4.27 -9.29 -11.55
CA LYS A 117 4.11 -9.27 -13.01
C LYS A 117 3.45 -10.56 -13.51
N GLU A 118 3.00 -10.54 -14.75
CA GLU A 118 2.56 -11.76 -15.42
C GLU A 118 3.72 -12.73 -15.56
N ILE A 119 3.43 -14.00 -15.31
CA ILE A 119 4.38 -15.10 -15.38
C ILE A 119 3.83 -16.21 -16.26
N ASP A 120 4.76 -16.98 -16.79
CA ASP A 120 4.50 -18.25 -17.44
C ASP A 120 4.39 -19.36 -16.39
N LEU A 121 3.26 -20.06 -16.37
CA LEU A 121 3.00 -21.18 -15.46
C LEU A 121 3.52 -22.51 -16.02
N GLU A 122 4.04 -22.50 -17.24
CA GLU A 122 4.69 -23.62 -17.93
C GLU A 122 6.22 -23.62 -17.71
N ALA A 123 6.74 -22.67 -16.91
CA ALA A 123 8.15 -22.55 -16.57
C ALA A 123 8.37 -22.53 -15.04
N VAL A 124 9.45 -23.17 -14.58
CA VAL A 124 9.90 -23.05 -13.18
C VAL A 124 10.55 -21.69 -13.01
N ALA A 125 9.81 -20.76 -12.39
CA ALA A 125 10.28 -19.41 -12.11
C ALA A 125 9.73 -18.89 -10.79
N ASP A 126 10.55 -18.08 -10.12
CA ASP A 126 10.17 -17.33 -8.92
C ASP A 126 10.10 -15.83 -9.23
N GLN A 127 9.12 -15.15 -8.64
CA GLN A 127 9.01 -13.70 -8.63
C GLN A 127 9.25 -13.20 -7.22
N THR A 128 10.14 -12.23 -7.06
CA THR A 128 10.38 -11.58 -5.77
C THR A 128 10.08 -10.09 -5.88
N ILE A 129 9.29 -9.60 -4.93
CA ILE A 129 9.00 -8.19 -4.74
C ILE A 129 9.70 -7.76 -3.45
N ASN A 130 10.58 -6.78 -3.56
CA ASN A 130 11.18 -6.13 -2.40
C ASN A 130 10.24 -5.04 -1.92
N LEU A 131 9.89 -5.05 -0.63
CA LEU A 131 9.16 -3.95 -0.04
C LEU A 131 10.10 -2.77 0.21
N TYR A 132 9.52 -1.57 0.35
CA TYR A 132 10.29 -0.40 0.71
C TYR A 132 10.89 -0.57 2.12
N SER A 133 12.06 0.04 2.35
CA SER A 133 12.74 -0.03 3.65
C SER A 133 11.87 0.57 4.76
N GLY A 134 11.85 -0.09 5.93
CA GLY A 134 11.01 0.33 7.06
C GLY A 134 9.53 -0.05 6.92
N CYS A 135 9.21 -1.01 6.05
CA CYS A 135 7.88 -1.58 5.93
C CYS A 135 7.92 -3.10 6.09
N ARG A 136 6.86 -3.67 6.68
CA ARG A 136 6.62 -5.12 6.73
C ARG A 136 5.23 -5.44 6.21
N PHE A 137 5.10 -6.58 5.54
CA PHE A 137 3.82 -7.09 5.06
C PHE A 137 3.45 -8.38 5.78
N PHE A 138 2.33 -8.38 6.47
CA PHE A 138 1.74 -9.53 7.15
C PHE A 138 0.72 -10.17 6.24
N VAL A 139 1.02 -11.36 5.72
CA VAL A 139 0.22 -12.03 4.70
C VAL A 139 -0.93 -12.80 5.34
N ASN A 140 -2.15 -12.58 4.85
CA ASN A 140 -3.35 -13.35 5.20
C ASN A 140 -3.73 -14.36 4.11
N GLU A 141 -3.47 -14.02 2.84
CA GLU A 141 -3.79 -14.86 1.69
C GLU A 141 -2.71 -14.72 0.62
N VAL A 142 -2.30 -15.85 0.06
CA VAL A 142 -1.58 -15.92 -1.21
C VAL A 142 -2.56 -16.44 -2.25
N GLY A 143 -2.50 -15.96 -3.48
CA GLY A 143 -3.26 -16.57 -4.55
C GLY A 143 -2.62 -16.44 -5.91
N LEU A 144 -3.23 -17.15 -6.86
CA LEU A 144 -2.84 -17.17 -8.26
C LEU A 144 -4.08 -16.89 -9.10
N ILE A 145 -4.00 -15.88 -9.98
CA ILE A 145 -5.02 -15.57 -10.97
C ILE A 145 -4.47 -15.95 -12.33
N VAL A 146 -5.23 -16.74 -13.08
CA VAL A 146 -4.89 -17.10 -14.47
C VAL A 146 -5.34 -15.98 -15.40
N THR A 147 -4.44 -15.52 -16.26
CA THR A 147 -4.71 -14.50 -17.29
C THR A 147 -4.87 -15.11 -18.67
N SER A 148 -4.30 -16.30 -18.91
CA SER A 148 -4.52 -17.11 -20.10
C SER A 148 -4.41 -18.59 -19.76
N ALA A 149 -5.27 -19.44 -20.33
CA ALA A 149 -5.17 -20.88 -20.23
C ALA A 149 -5.78 -21.55 -21.47
N ASN A 150 -5.07 -22.53 -22.03
CA ASN A 150 -5.51 -23.34 -23.15
C ASN A 150 -5.03 -24.78 -22.94
N THR A 151 -5.92 -25.76 -23.14
CA THR A 151 -5.63 -27.21 -23.08
C THR A 151 -4.88 -27.64 -21.80
N VAL A 152 -5.25 -27.08 -20.65
CA VAL A 152 -4.61 -27.44 -19.37
C VAL A 152 -4.96 -28.87 -18.98
N THR A 153 -3.99 -29.78 -19.04
CA THR A 153 -4.14 -31.19 -18.62
C THR A 153 -3.58 -31.42 -17.23
N ASP A 154 -2.49 -30.73 -16.86
CA ASP A 154 -1.90 -30.79 -15.52
C ASP A 154 -1.79 -29.40 -14.90
N GLN A 155 -2.14 -29.32 -13.63
CA GLN A 155 -2.09 -28.08 -12.86
C GLN A 155 -0.67 -27.81 -12.33
N PRO A 156 -0.21 -26.54 -12.31
CA PRO A 156 1.08 -26.19 -11.75
C PRO A 156 1.12 -26.45 -10.24
N THR A 157 2.28 -26.84 -9.71
CA THR A 157 2.55 -26.81 -8.28
C THR A 157 3.25 -25.51 -7.94
N VAL A 158 2.68 -24.74 -7.01
CA VAL A 158 3.15 -23.39 -6.65
C VAL A 158 3.55 -23.32 -5.19
N ARG A 159 4.41 -22.36 -4.87
CA ARG A 159 4.83 -22.04 -3.50
C ARG A 159 4.93 -20.53 -3.31
N ALA A 160 4.95 -20.09 -2.07
CA ALA A 160 5.25 -18.70 -1.73
C ALA A 160 6.05 -18.59 -0.43
N GLY A 161 6.80 -17.52 -0.31
CA GLY A 161 7.70 -17.28 0.79
C GLY A 161 8.34 -15.90 0.70
N TYR A 162 9.60 -15.83 1.12
CA TYR A 162 10.38 -14.62 1.20
C TYR A 162 11.85 -14.96 0.93
N THR A 163 12.69 -13.94 0.80
CA THR A 163 14.13 -14.09 0.58
C THR A 163 14.74 -14.97 1.68
N GLY A 164 15.42 -16.04 1.28
CA GLY A 164 16.00 -17.04 2.19
C GLY A 164 15.08 -18.22 2.52
N THR A 165 13.75 -18.13 2.31
CA THR A 165 12.82 -19.25 2.55
C THR A 165 11.63 -19.20 1.58
N LEU A 166 11.80 -19.77 0.39
CA LEU A 166 10.85 -19.68 -0.74
C LEU A 166 9.49 -20.37 -0.52
N ALA A 167 9.37 -21.22 0.50
CA ALA A 167 8.13 -21.88 0.92
C ALA A 167 7.66 -21.40 2.30
N GLY A 168 8.19 -20.28 2.78
CA GLY A 168 7.98 -19.78 4.14
C GLY A 168 6.59 -19.23 4.42
N LEU A 169 5.77 -18.95 3.39
CA LEU A 169 4.39 -18.47 3.51
C LEU A 169 3.38 -19.54 3.07
N LEU A 170 3.66 -20.20 1.96
CA LEU A 170 2.87 -21.29 1.38
C LEU A 170 3.83 -22.41 0.96
N ALA A 171 3.66 -23.57 1.59
CA ALA A 171 4.33 -24.80 1.17
C ALA A 171 3.96 -25.16 -0.28
N ALA A 172 4.82 -25.90 -0.97
CA ALA A 172 4.55 -26.32 -2.34
C ALA A 172 3.23 -27.10 -2.42
N VAL A 173 2.29 -26.62 -3.23
CA VAL A 173 0.95 -27.17 -3.35
C VAL A 173 0.50 -27.14 -4.81
N GLN A 174 -0.10 -28.23 -5.28
CA GLN A 174 -0.67 -28.30 -6.62
C GLN A 174 -1.95 -27.46 -6.69
N THR A 175 -2.05 -26.62 -7.71
CA THR A 175 -3.27 -25.85 -7.94
C THR A 175 -4.40 -26.76 -8.42
N THR A 176 -5.65 -26.28 -8.35
CA THR A 176 -6.83 -27.02 -8.79
C THR A 176 -7.79 -26.11 -9.54
N GLY A 177 -8.40 -26.65 -10.60
CA GLY A 177 -9.48 -25.97 -11.32
C GLY A 177 -9.09 -24.71 -12.11
N LEU A 178 -7.79 -24.44 -12.32
CA LEU A 178 -7.34 -23.29 -13.10
C LEU A 178 -7.26 -23.66 -14.59
N THR A 179 -8.39 -23.57 -15.29
CA THR A 179 -8.54 -24.06 -16.68
C THR A 179 -8.90 -22.98 -17.70
N ALA A 180 -9.18 -21.75 -17.26
CA ALA A 180 -9.51 -20.63 -18.13
C ALA A 180 -9.01 -19.29 -17.53
N ALA A 181 -8.90 -18.27 -18.39
CA ALA A 181 -8.61 -16.91 -17.95
C ALA A 181 -9.68 -16.42 -16.96
N GLY A 182 -9.25 -15.68 -15.94
CA GLY A 182 -10.10 -15.19 -14.85
C GLY A 182 -10.32 -16.19 -13.72
N HIS A 183 -9.91 -17.46 -13.88
CA HIS A 183 -9.91 -18.41 -12.77
C HIS A 183 -8.88 -18.01 -11.72
N ARG A 184 -9.22 -18.24 -10.44
CA ARG A 184 -8.39 -17.87 -9.30
C ARG A 184 -8.37 -18.98 -8.28
N GLN A 185 -7.19 -19.26 -7.76
CA GLN A 185 -7.02 -20.05 -6.54
C GLN A 185 -6.52 -19.17 -5.40
N ARG A 186 -7.01 -19.49 -4.20
CA ARG A 186 -6.68 -18.81 -2.95
C ARG A 186 -6.11 -19.81 -1.97
N PHE A 187 -5.10 -19.37 -1.23
CA PHE A 187 -4.47 -20.09 -0.15
C PHE A 187 -4.50 -19.18 1.08
N THR A 188 -5.31 -19.54 2.08
CA THR A 188 -5.57 -18.72 3.27
C THR A 188 -4.91 -19.29 4.53
N THR A 189 -4.35 -20.50 4.46
CA THR A 189 -3.59 -21.10 5.56
C THR A 189 -2.12 -20.82 5.35
N MET A 190 -1.56 -19.87 6.10
CA MET A 190 -0.15 -19.51 6.01
C MET A 190 0.71 -20.38 6.92
N VAL A 191 1.94 -20.68 6.45
CA VAL A 191 2.96 -21.40 7.23
C VAL A 191 3.47 -20.54 8.40
N THR A 192 3.53 -19.22 8.20
CA THR A 192 3.91 -18.25 9.24
C THR A 192 2.99 -17.03 9.18
N SER A 193 2.86 -16.36 10.32
CA SER A 193 2.17 -15.07 10.44
C SER A 193 3.14 -13.91 10.66
N ALA A 194 4.46 -14.14 10.53
CA ALA A 194 5.47 -13.09 10.68
C ALA A 194 5.41 -12.06 9.54
N GLY A 195 5.73 -10.80 9.85
CA GLY A 195 5.83 -9.71 8.87
C GLY A 195 7.05 -9.85 7.97
N GLN A 196 6.84 -9.73 6.66
CA GLN A 196 7.88 -9.96 5.64
C GLN A 196 8.37 -8.66 5.01
N THR A 197 9.65 -8.59 4.66
CA THR A 197 10.26 -7.46 3.93
C THR A 197 10.40 -7.74 2.43
N THR A 198 10.19 -8.99 2.02
CA THR A 198 10.13 -9.41 0.62
C THR A 198 8.99 -10.40 0.45
N LEU A 199 8.33 -10.39 -0.70
CA LEU A 199 7.29 -11.34 -1.07
C LEU A 199 7.76 -12.13 -2.28
N THR A 200 7.84 -13.46 -2.15
CA THR A 200 8.27 -14.36 -3.21
C THR A 200 7.20 -15.40 -3.51
N ALA A 201 6.93 -15.68 -4.78
CA ALA A 201 6.10 -16.81 -5.19
C ALA A 201 6.57 -17.36 -6.52
N GLY A 202 6.37 -18.65 -6.72
CA GLY A 202 6.85 -19.31 -7.92
C GLY A 202 6.28 -20.69 -8.16
N VAL A 203 6.53 -21.16 -9.37
CA VAL A 203 6.19 -22.50 -9.84
C VAL A 203 7.32 -23.45 -9.45
N THR A 204 6.97 -24.62 -8.93
CA THR A 204 7.90 -25.72 -8.58
C THR A 204 7.79 -26.87 -9.59
N VAL A 205 6.57 -27.16 -10.01
CA VAL A 205 6.25 -28.12 -11.07
C VAL A 205 5.36 -27.39 -12.05
N VAL A 206 5.76 -27.39 -13.32
CA VAL A 206 5.09 -26.64 -14.39
C VAL A 206 3.71 -27.22 -14.70
N ALA A 207 2.83 -26.38 -15.22
CA ALA A 207 1.59 -26.82 -15.83
C ALA A 207 1.87 -27.57 -17.15
N THR A 208 1.00 -28.51 -17.52
CA THR A 208 0.94 -29.04 -18.88
C THR A 208 -0.23 -28.38 -19.59
N ALA A 209 0.06 -27.50 -20.55
CA ALA A 209 -0.91 -26.72 -21.31
C ALA A 209 -0.33 -26.41 -22.71
N THR A 210 -1.14 -25.84 -23.61
CA THR A 210 -0.59 -25.16 -24.80
C THR A 210 -0.19 -23.71 -24.49
N THR A 211 -0.93 -23.08 -23.57
CA THR A 211 -0.58 -21.78 -22.99
C THR A 211 -1.12 -21.71 -21.58
N MET A 212 -0.35 -21.26 -20.60
CA MET A 212 -0.85 -20.93 -19.27
C MET A 212 -0.08 -19.77 -18.64
N LEU A 213 -0.73 -18.62 -18.51
CA LEU A 213 -0.17 -17.41 -17.91
C LEU A 213 -0.94 -17.01 -16.66
N GLY A 214 -0.27 -16.36 -15.71
CA GLY A 214 -0.94 -15.87 -14.51
C GLY A 214 -0.17 -14.83 -13.72
N ARG A 215 -0.76 -14.41 -12.60
CA ARG A 215 -0.17 -13.47 -11.63
C ARG A 215 -0.38 -13.99 -10.21
N PHE A 216 0.70 -14.02 -9.44
CA PHE A 216 0.58 -14.19 -8.01
C PHE A 216 0.10 -12.90 -7.36
N TYR A 217 -0.65 -13.03 -6.27
CA TYR A 217 -0.97 -11.92 -5.40
C TYR A 217 -0.85 -12.32 -3.93
N TRP A 218 -0.61 -11.31 -3.11
CA TRP A 218 -0.59 -11.39 -1.65
C TRP A 218 -1.60 -10.39 -1.13
N LYS A 219 -2.47 -10.84 -0.23
CA LYS A 219 -3.41 -9.98 0.49
C LYS A 219 -3.06 -10.01 1.98
N GLY A 220 -3.03 -8.85 2.60
CA GLY A 220 -2.56 -8.74 3.98
C GLY A 220 -2.42 -7.30 4.46
N LEU A 221 -1.71 -7.10 5.56
CA LEU A 221 -1.50 -5.79 6.17
C LEU A 221 -0.09 -5.28 5.85
N LEU A 222 0.02 -4.08 5.29
CA LEU A 222 1.30 -3.38 5.13
C LEU A 222 1.48 -2.41 6.28
N VAL A 223 2.51 -2.61 7.11
CA VAL A 223 2.81 -1.76 8.26
C VAL A 223 4.10 -0.98 7.99
N GLU A 224 4.07 0.34 8.25
CA GLU A 224 5.25 1.22 8.18
C GLU A 224 5.92 1.36 9.56
N ASN A 225 7.22 1.69 9.56
CA ASN A 225 8.07 1.92 10.74
C ASN A 225 8.31 0.69 11.65
N GLU A 226 8.37 -0.51 11.06
CA GLU A 226 8.83 -1.77 11.69
C GLU A 226 10.17 -2.29 11.12
#